data_AF-A0A3B1DRC1-F1
#
_entry.id   AF-A0A3B1DRC1-F1
#
_cell.length_a   1.000
_cell.length_b   1.000
_cell.length_c   1.000
_cell.angle_alpha   90.00
_cell.angle_beta   90.00
_cell.angle_gamma   90.00
#
_symmetry.space_group_name_H-M   'P 1'
#
loop_
_entity.id
_entity.type
_entity.pdbx_description
1 polymer ?
#
loop_
_entity_poly.entity_id
_entity_poly.type
_entity_poly.pdbx_seq_one_letter_code
_entity_poly.pdbx_strand_id
1 'polypeptide(L)'
;MRFYRKNRDRKGSILTGCLVAVGLVVLLLVIGGVYAAMNWRSWVAAGIEQGMTTIIDEADLPPTDADAMKAEITTLMQDFQDKKISVDDLGNVFKEVTESPLMPAASIMLIDKQYIQASALTDEEKAEGSTQFSRFIRGLFAGDISRTKIDDVTEPIAYTGGPGGAAMRINANNLNIELKLPEDVAPDELRAFLANCKAAADDAGVAPGRYEIDMAAEFSAAIDRALGRAPALPEGETSEPEPEAEPAPSEDDANDG
;
A
#
# COMPACT_ATOMS: atom_id res chain seq x y z
N MET A 1 -90.15 -9.43 11.63
CA MET A 1 -89.29 -8.42 10.95
C MET A 1 -87.85 -8.90 10.95
N ARG A 2 -87.32 -9.32 9.79
CA ARG A 2 -85.89 -9.63 9.62
C ARG A 2 -85.23 -8.44 8.91
N PHE A 3 -84.30 -7.77 9.59
CA PHE A 3 -83.49 -6.71 8.97
C PHE A 3 -82.33 -7.34 8.19
N TYR A 4 -82.36 -7.20 6.87
CA TYR A 4 -81.23 -7.53 5.99
C TYR A 4 -80.20 -6.39 6.07
N ARG A 5 -79.10 -6.57 6.79
CA ARG A 5 -77.95 -5.65 6.76
C ARG A 5 -77.13 -5.92 5.50
N LYS A 6 -77.20 -5.01 4.53
CA LYS A 6 -76.37 -4.99 3.31
C LYS A 6 -74.93 -4.59 3.69
N ASN A 7 -74.04 -5.57 3.82
CA ASN A 7 -72.60 -5.32 3.90
C ASN A 7 -72.13 -4.78 2.54
N ARG A 8 -71.71 -3.52 2.50
CA ARG A 8 -71.00 -2.94 1.34
C ARG A 8 -69.53 -3.26 1.50
N ASP A 9 -68.99 -4.02 0.55
CA ASP A 9 -67.58 -4.35 0.43
C ASP A 9 -66.71 -3.08 0.33
N ARG A 10 -66.06 -2.70 1.44
CA ARG A 10 -64.99 -1.68 1.46
C ARG A 10 -63.63 -2.32 1.10
N LYS A 11 -63.54 -3.01 -0.04
CA LYS A 11 -62.28 -3.63 -0.49
C LYS A 11 -61.44 -2.74 -1.44
N GLY A 12 -61.99 -1.62 -1.93
CA GLY A 12 -61.29 -0.72 -2.86
C GLY A 12 -60.33 0.30 -2.24
N SER A 13 -60.40 0.57 -0.93
CA SER A 13 -59.61 1.65 -0.30
C SER A 13 -58.18 1.26 0.07
N ILE A 14 -57.93 -0.02 0.37
CA ILE A 14 -56.61 -0.50 0.82
C ILE A 14 -55.66 -0.66 -0.37
N LEU A 15 -56.16 -1.21 -1.49
CA LEU A 15 -55.39 -1.38 -2.74
C LEU A 15 -54.97 -0.04 -3.34
N THR A 16 -55.88 0.95 -3.32
CA THR A 16 -55.59 2.31 -3.81
C THR A 16 -54.54 3.01 -2.93
N GLY A 17 -54.61 2.84 -1.60
CA GLY A 17 -53.59 3.39 -0.69
C GLY A 17 -52.21 2.74 -0.86
N CYS A 18 -52.16 1.43 -1.08
CA CYS A 18 -50.91 0.70 -1.30
C CYS A 18 -50.23 1.10 -2.62
N LEU A 19 -50.99 1.27 -3.71
CA LEU A 19 -50.47 1.74 -4.99
C LEU A 19 -49.85 3.14 -4.91
N VAL A 20 -50.46 4.06 -4.15
CA VAL A 20 -49.91 5.41 -3.94
C VAL A 20 -48.61 5.35 -3.13
N ALA A 21 -48.55 4.52 -2.09
CA ALA A 21 -47.32 4.35 -1.29
C ALA A 21 -46.18 3.75 -2.12
N VAL A 22 -46.46 2.70 -2.93
CA VAL A 22 -45.47 2.11 -3.84
C VAL A 22 -45.02 3.12 -4.89
N GLY A 23 -45.94 3.89 -5.47
CA GLY A 23 -45.60 4.96 -6.43
C GLY A 23 -44.67 6.02 -5.85
N LEU A 24 -44.90 6.45 -4.59
CA LEU A 24 -44.03 7.38 -3.89
C LEU A 24 -42.65 6.79 -3.58
N VAL A 25 -42.59 5.52 -3.15
CA VAL A 25 -41.32 4.83 -2.90
C VAL A 25 -40.51 4.71 -4.20
N VAL A 26 -41.13 4.31 -5.30
CA VAL A 26 -40.47 4.23 -6.61
C VAL A 26 -39.99 5.59 -7.06
N LEU A 27 -40.79 6.65 -6.89
CA LEU A 27 -40.38 8.02 -7.23
C LEU A 27 -39.16 8.48 -6.41
N LEU A 28 -39.15 8.21 -5.11
CA LEU A 28 -38.01 8.53 -4.24
C LEU A 28 -36.76 7.72 -4.62
N LEU A 29 -36.90 6.45 -4.99
CA LEU A 29 -35.80 5.63 -5.49
C LEU A 29 -35.23 6.17 -6.80
N VAL A 30 -36.08 6.65 -7.71
CA VAL A 30 -35.63 7.24 -8.98
C VAL A 30 -34.91 8.58 -8.73
N ILE A 31 -35.48 9.47 -7.91
CA ILE A 31 -34.85 10.75 -7.56
C ILE A 31 -33.52 10.51 -6.83
N GLY A 32 -33.53 9.60 -5.85
CA GLY A 32 -32.33 9.21 -5.11
C GLY A 32 -31.28 8.57 -6.03
N GLY A 33 -31.69 7.72 -6.96
CA GLY A 33 -30.81 7.08 -7.93
C GLY A 33 -30.17 8.08 -8.89
N VAL A 34 -30.93 9.06 -9.40
CA VAL A 34 -30.40 10.13 -10.26
C VAL A 34 -29.46 11.04 -9.45
N TYR A 35 -29.84 11.41 -8.23
CA TYR A 35 -28.98 12.22 -7.36
C TYR A 35 -27.67 11.51 -7.02
N ALA A 36 -27.71 10.21 -6.71
CA ALA A 36 -26.53 9.39 -6.51
C ALA A 36 -25.69 9.31 -7.79
N ALA A 37 -26.31 9.07 -8.95
CA ALA A 37 -25.60 9.04 -10.24
C ALA A 37 -24.98 10.39 -10.63
N MET A 38 -25.49 11.51 -10.13
CA MET A 38 -24.91 12.84 -10.36
C MET A 38 -23.81 13.21 -9.35
N ASN A 39 -23.89 12.73 -8.11
CA ASN A 39 -23.00 13.15 -7.01
C ASN A 39 -22.04 12.05 -6.50
N TRP A 40 -22.07 10.84 -7.07
CA TRP A 40 -21.21 9.73 -6.60
C TRP A 40 -19.72 10.08 -6.64
N ARG A 41 -19.27 10.89 -7.60
CA ARG A 41 -17.86 11.33 -7.66
C ARG A 41 -17.45 12.13 -6.43
N SER A 42 -18.33 13.02 -5.94
CA SER A 42 -18.06 13.78 -4.71
C SER A 42 -18.00 12.89 -3.48
N TRP A 43 -18.85 11.86 -3.39
CA TRP A 43 -18.79 10.90 -2.28
C TRP A 43 -17.54 10.03 -2.33
N VAL A 44 -17.18 9.54 -3.51
CA VAL A 44 -15.96 8.74 -3.71
C VAL A 44 -14.72 9.59 -3.41
N ALA A 45 -14.66 10.81 -3.94
CA ALA A 45 -13.57 11.73 -3.71
C ALA A 45 -13.39 12.04 -2.21
N ALA A 46 -14.47 12.38 -1.51
CA ALA A 46 -14.40 12.65 -0.07
C ALA A 46 -13.97 11.40 0.73
N GLY A 47 -14.42 10.20 0.34
CA GLY A 47 -14.01 8.95 0.97
C GLY A 47 -12.53 8.64 0.77
N ILE A 48 -12.02 8.83 -0.45
CA ILE A 48 -10.60 8.63 -0.76
C ILE A 48 -9.74 9.68 -0.07
N GLU A 49 -10.13 10.96 -0.13
CA GLU A 49 -9.42 12.06 0.52
C GLU A 49 -9.27 11.80 2.02
N GLN A 50 -10.37 11.47 2.70
CA GLN A 50 -10.35 11.16 4.11
C GLN A 50 -9.48 9.94 4.43
N GLY A 51 -9.58 8.88 3.62
CA GLY A 51 -8.78 7.67 3.82
C GLY A 51 -7.28 7.94 3.69
N MET A 52 -6.86 8.61 2.61
CA MET A 52 -5.45 8.92 2.34
C MET A 52 -4.86 9.93 3.33
N THR A 53 -5.62 10.97 3.70
CA THR A 53 -5.18 11.96 4.70
C THR A 53 -4.96 11.32 6.07
N THR A 54 -5.83 10.38 6.46
CA THR A 54 -5.68 9.60 7.70
C THR A 54 -4.41 8.74 7.67
N ILE A 55 -4.13 8.07 6.56
CA ILE A 55 -2.89 7.27 6.40
C ILE A 55 -1.66 8.16 6.53
N ILE A 56 -1.67 9.36 5.93
CA ILE A 56 -0.57 10.33 6.04
C ILE A 56 -0.39 10.81 7.48
N ASP A 57 -1.49 11.08 8.19
CA ASP A 57 -1.44 11.48 9.60
C ASP A 57 -0.82 10.39 10.50
N GLU A 58 -1.07 9.11 10.20
CA GLU A 58 -0.50 7.99 10.94
C GLU A 58 0.97 7.69 10.55
N ALA A 59 1.39 8.08 9.35
CA ALA A 59 2.73 7.82 8.83
C ALA A 59 3.85 8.62 9.53
N ASP A 60 3.50 9.62 10.36
CA ASP A 60 4.45 10.48 11.10
C ASP A 60 5.55 11.05 10.20
N LEU A 61 5.13 11.49 9.02
CA LEU A 61 5.99 12.18 8.08
C LEU A 61 6.39 13.56 8.63
N PRO A 62 7.51 14.14 8.14
CA PRO A 62 7.79 15.54 8.38
C PRO A 62 6.55 16.40 8.06
N PRO A 63 6.17 17.36 8.92
CA PRO A 63 4.93 18.12 8.74
C PRO A 63 4.80 18.78 7.36
N THR A 64 5.94 19.26 6.83
CA THR A 64 6.01 19.84 5.48
C THR A 64 5.62 18.83 4.39
N ASP A 65 6.11 17.60 4.48
CA ASP A 65 5.84 16.55 3.48
C ASP A 65 4.40 16.06 3.60
N ALA A 66 3.92 15.89 4.84
CA ALA A 66 2.54 15.52 5.12
C ALA A 66 1.55 16.53 4.53
N ASP A 67 1.77 17.82 4.78
CA ASP A 67 0.90 18.89 4.28
C ASP A 67 0.94 19.00 2.76
N ALA A 68 2.13 18.84 2.15
CA ALA A 68 2.27 18.84 0.70
C ALA A 68 1.53 17.66 0.04
N MET A 69 1.69 16.44 0.57
CA MET A 69 0.98 15.26 0.06
C MET A 69 -0.54 15.40 0.20
N LYS A 70 -1.03 15.92 1.34
CA LYS A 70 -2.47 16.19 1.53
C LYS A 70 -3.00 17.21 0.53
N ALA A 71 -2.25 18.28 0.26
CA ALA A 71 -2.63 19.29 -0.72
C ALA A 71 -2.74 18.70 -2.14
N GLU A 72 -1.81 17.81 -2.51
CA GLU A 72 -1.87 17.07 -3.78
C GLU A 72 -3.07 16.12 -3.85
N ILE A 73 -3.39 15.41 -2.76
CA ILE A 73 -4.59 14.56 -2.68
C ILE A 73 -5.86 15.40 -2.86
N THR A 74 -6.00 16.50 -2.14
CA THR A 74 -7.16 17.40 -2.26
C THR A 74 -7.30 17.92 -3.70
N THR A 75 -6.19 18.30 -4.32
CA THR A 75 -6.16 18.76 -5.72
C THR A 75 -6.59 17.66 -6.69
N LEU A 76 -6.03 16.45 -6.56
CA LEU A 76 -6.39 15.29 -7.36
C LEU A 76 -7.87 14.93 -7.21
N MET A 77 -8.38 14.96 -5.98
CA MET A 77 -9.77 14.66 -5.67
C MET A 77 -10.71 15.72 -6.22
N GLN A 78 -10.32 17.00 -6.16
CA GLN A 78 -11.07 18.08 -6.79
C GLN A 78 -11.11 17.93 -8.32
N ASP A 79 -9.98 17.58 -8.95
CA ASP A 79 -9.92 17.33 -10.39
C ASP A 79 -10.79 16.14 -10.80
N PHE A 80 -10.89 15.10 -9.97
CA PHE A 80 -11.81 13.98 -10.19
C PHE A 80 -13.28 14.42 -10.07
N GLN A 81 -13.63 15.22 -9.06
CA GLN A 81 -14.99 15.77 -8.89
C GLN A 81 -15.41 16.65 -10.07
N ASP A 82 -14.49 17.50 -10.54
CA ASP A 82 -14.66 18.40 -11.67
C ASP A 82 -14.67 17.67 -13.03
N LYS A 83 -14.44 16.35 -13.04
CA LYS A 83 -14.30 15.51 -14.24
C LYS A 83 -13.14 15.93 -15.15
N LYS A 84 -12.11 16.57 -14.59
CA LYS A 84 -10.86 16.87 -15.31
C LYS A 84 -10.00 15.63 -15.47
N ILE A 85 -10.11 14.69 -14.53
CA ILE A 85 -9.55 13.34 -14.64
C ILE A 85 -10.66 12.29 -14.59
N SER A 86 -10.46 11.20 -15.30
CA SER A 86 -11.37 10.07 -15.39
C SER A 86 -11.19 9.11 -14.21
N VAL A 87 -12.05 8.08 -14.15
CA VAL A 87 -11.87 6.98 -13.19
C VAL A 87 -10.62 6.18 -13.53
N ASP A 88 -10.33 5.99 -14.81
CA ASP A 88 -9.16 5.26 -15.28
C ASP A 88 -7.88 6.02 -14.92
N ASP A 89 -7.88 7.35 -15.07
CA ASP A 89 -6.77 8.20 -14.63
C ASP A 89 -6.53 8.06 -13.12
N LEU A 90 -7.59 8.08 -12.32
CA LEU A 90 -7.47 7.88 -10.88
C LEU A 90 -6.92 6.47 -10.55
N GLY A 91 -7.36 5.44 -11.26
CA GLY A 91 -6.81 4.09 -11.15
C GLY A 91 -5.33 4.02 -11.51
N ASN A 92 -4.92 4.73 -12.55
CA ASN A 92 -3.50 4.83 -12.95
C ASN A 92 -2.68 5.55 -11.89
N VAL A 93 -3.20 6.60 -11.24
CA VAL A 93 -2.51 7.26 -10.11
C VAL A 93 -2.27 6.28 -8.98
N PHE A 94 -3.29 5.51 -8.58
CA PHE A 94 -3.11 4.50 -7.54
C PHE A 94 -2.04 3.48 -7.92
N LYS A 95 -2.08 2.98 -9.15
CA LYS A 95 -1.08 2.03 -9.66
C LYS A 95 0.33 2.63 -9.60
N GLU A 96 0.51 3.82 -10.14
CA GLU A 96 1.81 4.49 -10.20
C GLU A 96 2.36 4.78 -8.80
N VAL A 97 1.51 5.22 -7.85
CA VAL A 97 1.92 5.40 -6.45
C VAL A 97 2.36 4.07 -5.83
N THR A 98 1.64 2.98 -6.08
CA THR A 98 2.02 1.65 -5.55
C THR A 98 3.30 1.08 -6.16
N GLU A 99 3.59 1.43 -7.41
CA GLU A 99 4.82 1.01 -8.12
C GLU A 99 5.98 1.99 -7.89
N SER A 100 5.70 3.17 -7.33
CA SER A 100 6.70 4.21 -7.09
C SER A 100 7.72 3.84 -6.00
N PRO A 101 8.88 4.51 -5.99
CA PRO A 101 9.85 4.42 -4.89
C PRO A 101 9.29 4.79 -3.50
N LEU A 102 8.09 5.38 -3.40
CA LEU A 102 7.44 5.68 -2.12
C LEU A 102 7.12 4.45 -1.30
N MET A 103 6.67 3.36 -1.94
CA MET A 103 6.26 2.16 -1.20
C MET A 103 7.45 1.50 -0.48
N PRO A 104 8.60 1.33 -1.16
CA PRO A 104 9.83 0.98 -0.47
C PRO A 104 10.26 1.99 0.58
N ALA A 105 10.24 3.30 0.28
CA ALA A 105 10.61 4.36 1.23
C ALA A 105 9.80 4.27 2.53
N ALA A 106 8.47 4.17 2.41
CA ALA A 106 7.55 4.04 3.52
C ALA A 106 7.83 2.77 4.35
N SER A 107 8.15 1.65 3.69
CA SER A 107 8.50 0.39 4.36
C SER A 107 9.79 0.53 5.19
N ILE A 108 10.80 1.22 4.66
CA ILE A 108 12.07 1.50 5.36
C ILE A 108 11.82 2.40 6.57
N MET A 109 11.06 3.49 6.39
CA MET A 109 10.70 4.40 7.48
C MET A 109 9.95 3.67 8.59
N LEU A 110 9.05 2.76 8.22
CA LEU A 110 8.31 1.94 9.17
C LEU A 110 9.25 1.01 9.96
N ILE A 111 10.19 0.32 9.28
CA ILE A 111 11.18 -0.52 9.97
C ILE A 111 12.05 0.31 10.92
N ASP A 112 12.60 1.42 10.44
CA ASP A 112 13.46 2.28 11.26
C ASP A 112 12.72 2.76 12.50
N LYS A 113 11.48 3.25 12.33
CA LYS A 113 10.67 3.75 13.43
C LYS A 113 10.29 2.64 14.43
N GLN A 114 9.74 1.54 13.94
CA GLN A 114 9.16 0.50 14.79
C GLN A 114 10.22 -0.40 15.43
N TYR A 115 11.29 -0.74 14.70
CA TYR A 115 12.32 -1.64 15.21
C TYR A 115 13.50 -0.89 15.81
N ILE A 116 13.96 0.21 15.21
CA ILE A 116 15.18 0.89 15.68
C ILE A 116 14.82 1.96 16.70
N GLN A 117 14.01 2.95 16.33
CA GLN A 117 13.72 4.11 17.20
C GLN A 117 12.93 3.72 18.46
N ALA A 118 11.96 2.81 18.33
CA ALA A 118 11.16 2.34 19.46
C ALA A 118 11.86 1.29 20.34
N SER A 119 13.04 0.82 19.98
CA SER A 119 13.78 -0.20 20.75
C SER A 119 14.33 0.32 22.08
N ALA A 120 14.79 -0.63 22.91
CA ALA A 120 15.54 -0.38 24.13
C ALA A 120 17.05 -0.12 23.91
N LEU A 121 17.50 0.05 22.66
CA LEU A 121 18.88 0.45 22.35
C LEU A 121 19.17 1.87 22.87
N THR A 122 20.45 2.20 23.06
CA THR A 122 20.83 3.59 23.41
C THR A 122 20.65 4.53 22.23
N ASP A 123 20.61 5.85 22.48
CA ASP A 123 20.46 6.85 21.43
C ASP A 123 21.60 6.78 20.40
N GLU A 124 22.83 6.49 20.84
CA GLU A 124 23.98 6.26 19.97
C GLU A 124 23.81 5.01 19.11
N GLU A 125 23.39 3.90 19.72
CA GLU A 125 23.12 2.65 18.99
C GLU A 125 22.01 2.82 17.96
N LYS A 126 20.95 3.60 18.28
CA LYS A 126 19.87 3.93 17.35
C LYS A 126 20.37 4.76 16.17
N ALA A 127 21.11 5.83 16.45
CA ALA A 127 21.63 6.71 15.40
C ALA A 127 22.60 5.98 14.45
N GLU A 128 23.48 5.15 15.00
CA GLU A 128 24.36 4.30 14.21
C GLU A 128 23.57 3.24 13.45
N GLY A 129 22.64 2.55 14.13
CA GLY A 129 21.75 1.54 13.55
C GLY A 129 20.98 2.05 12.33
N SER A 130 20.28 3.17 12.47
CA SER A 130 19.56 3.83 11.36
C SER A 130 20.47 4.15 10.19
N THR A 131 21.73 4.53 10.47
CA THR A 131 22.71 4.81 9.41
C THR A 131 23.12 3.53 8.69
N GLN A 132 23.40 2.43 9.41
CA GLN A 132 23.78 1.16 8.78
C GLN A 132 22.62 0.53 8.01
N PHE A 133 21.41 0.58 8.57
CA PHE A 133 20.20 0.15 7.88
C PHE A 133 19.97 0.97 6.60
N SER A 134 20.07 2.30 6.68
CA SER A 134 19.95 3.18 5.49
C SER A 134 20.99 2.85 4.42
N ARG A 135 22.24 2.56 4.80
CA ARG A 135 23.30 2.18 3.85
C ARG A 135 22.98 0.86 3.15
N PHE A 136 22.59 -0.16 3.92
CA PHE A 136 22.18 -1.45 3.37
C PHE A 136 21.06 -1.28 2.34
N ILE A 137 20.02 -0.54 2.72
CA ILE A 137 18.89 -0.32 1.83
C ILE A 137 19.27 0.48 0.58
N ARG A 138 20.11 1.51 0.72
CA ARG A 138 20.60 2.26 -0.45
C ARG A 138 21.40 1.35 -1.39
N GLY A 139 22.25 0.47 -0.86
CA GLY A 139 22.96 -0.52 -1.67
C GLY A 139 22.03 -1.49 -2.37
N LEU A 140 20.96 -1.92 -1.69
CA LEU A 140 19.92 -2.78 -2.26
C LEU A 140 19.19 -2.11 -3.45
N PHE A 141 18.80 -0.85 -3.31
CA PHE A 141 18.10 -0.11 -4.39
C PHE A 141 19.03 0.35 -5.52
N ALA A 142 20.31 0.59 -5.22
CA ALA A 142 21.31 0.89 -6.23
C ALA A 142 21.75 -0.36 -7.03
N GLY A 143 21.38 -1.56 -6.58
CA GLY A 143 21.84 -2.82 -7.16
C GLY A 143 23.24 -3.25 -6.72
N ASP A 144 23.89 -2.47 -5.84
CA ASP A 144 25.21 -2.79 -5.27
C ASP A 144 25.14 -4.00 -4.31
N ILE A 145 23.99 -4.22 -3.68
CA ILE A 145 23.71 -5.36 -2.80
C ILE A 145 22.62 -6.22 -3.42
N SER A 146 22.93 -7.51 -3.64
CA SER A 146 21.95 -8.49 -4.14
C SER A 146 20.75 -8.60 -3.22
N ARG A 147 19.56 -8.73 -3.81
CA ARG A 147 18.32 -8.99 -3.06
C ARG A 147 18.37 -10.27 -2.23
N THR A 148 19.18 -11.25 -2.64
CA THR A 148 19.39 -12.48 -1.88
C THR A 148 20.04 -12.24 -0.51
N LYS A 149 20.62 -11.06 -0.27
CA LYS A 149 21.19 -10.69 1.05
C LYS A 149 20.15 -10.25 2.07
N ILE A 150 18.90 -10.03 1.67
CA ILE A 150 17.84 -9.64 2.60
C ILE A 150 17.61 -10.72 3.64
N ASP A 151 17.57 -11.99 3.24
CA ASP A 151 17.36 -13.12 4.16
C ASP A 151 18.52 -13.25 5.14
N ASP A 152 19.76 -13.21 4.65
CA ASP A 152 20.97 -13.22 5.49
C ASP A 152 20.96 -12.09 6.53
N VAL A 153 20.55 -10.88 6.11
CA VAL A 153 20.55 -9.70 6.99
C VAL A 153 19.43 -9.78 8.02
N THR A 154 18.24 -10.21 7.61
CA THR A 154 17.04 -10.24 8.46
C THR A 154 16.93 -11.47 9.35
N GLU A 155 17.72 -12.53 9.12
CA GLU A 155 17.71 -13.78 9.90
C GLU A 155 17.56 -13.59 11.43
N PRO A 156 18.29 -12.66 12.11
CA PRO A 156 18.18 -12.51 13.57
C PRO A 156 16.78 -12.10 14.05
N ILE A 157 16.05 -11.35 13.21
CA ILE A 157 14.72 -10.80 13.50
C ILE A 157 13.61 -11.45 12.65
N ALA A 158 13.95 -12.48 11.88
CA ALA A 158 13.02 -13.18 11.02
C ALA A 158 11.97 -13.91 11.86
N TYR A 159 10.73 -13.94 11.35
CA TYR A 159 9.66 -14.70 11.96
C TYR A 159 9.76 -16.18 11.56
N THR A 160 9.84 -17.08 12.56
CA THR A 160 9.96 -18.53 12.33
C THR A 160 8.77 -19.33 12.92
N GLY A 161 7.70 -18.66 13.32
CA GLY A 161 6.60 -19.28 14.09
C GLY A 161 5.56 -20.07 13.28
N GLY A 162 5.74 -20.19 11.96
CA GLY A 162 4.87 -20.96 11.07
C GLY A 162 3.57 -20.24 10.66
N PRO A 163 2.70 -20.90 9.88
CA PRO A 163 1.50 -20.26 9.33
C PRO A 163 0.53 -19.80 10.42
N GLY A 164 0.14 -18.52 10.37
CA GLY A 164 -0.94 -17.97 11.20
C GLY A 164 -0.52 -17.32 12.52
N GLY A 165 0.77 -17.27 12.85
CA GLY A 165 1.20 -16.40 13.95
C GLY A 165 1.38 -14.95 13.52
N ALA A 166 1.47 -14.08 14.53
CA ALA A 166 1.60 -12.65 14.33
C ALA A 166 3.03 -12.31 13.89
N ALA A 167 3.14 -11.68 12.72
CA ALA A 167 4.40 -11.26 12.12
C ALA A 167 4.13 -9.93 11.42
N MET A 168 5.14 -9.06 11.40
CA MET A 168 5.11 -7.92 10.50
C MET A 168 5.44 -8.42 9.09
N ARG A 169 4.53 -8.16 8.14
CA ARG A 169 4.68 -8.54 6.73
C ARG A 169 4.90 -7.31 5.89
N ILE A 170 6.04 -7.27 5.22
CA ILE A 170 6.39 -6.20 4.29
C ILE A 170 6.36 -6.80 2.89
N ASN A 171 5.43 -6.32 2.08
CA ASN A 171 5.25 -6.72 0.68
C ASN A 171 5.39 -5.47 -0.20
N ALA A 172 6.57 -5.24 -0.77
CA ALA A 172 6.83 -4.07 -1.62
C ALA A 172 7.82 -4.40 -2.75
N ASN A 173 7.44 -4.23 -4.02
CA ASN A 173 8.34 -4.38 -5.17
C ASN A 173 9.16 -5.69 -5.20
N ASN A 174 8.48 -6.82 -5.02
CA ASN A 174 9.06 -8.18 -4.90
C ASN A 174 9.93 -8.40 -3.64
N LEU A 175 9.87 -7.49 -2.67
CA LEU A 175 10.36 -7.69 -1.32
C LEU A 175 9.24 -8.31 -0.51
N ASN A 176 9.42 -9.56 -0.08
CA ASN A 176 8.49 -10.25 0.81
C ASN A 176 9.27 -10.65 2.07
N ILE A 177 9.12 -9.88 3.14
CA ILE A 177 9.81 -10.12 4.42
C ILE A 177 8.78 -10.38 5.50
N GLU A 178 8.99 -11.46 6.28
CA GLU A 178 8.27 -11.73 7.52
C GLU A 178 9.19 -11.52 8.71
N LEU A 179 8.94 -10.48 9.50
CA LEU A 179 9.70 -10.14 10.70
C LEU A 179 8.88 -10.48 11.95
N LYS A 180 9.57 -10.80 13.05
CA LYS A 180 8.96 -10.79 14.39
C LYS A 180 8.29 -9.44 14.64
N LEU A 181 7.25 -9.39 15.46
CA LEU A 181 6.70 -8.10 15.88
C LEU A 181 7.76 -7.29 16.63
N PRO A 182 7.77 -5.95 16.53
CA PRO A 182 8.78 -5.12 17.18
C PRO A 182 8.96 -5.40 18.68
N GLU A 183 7.85 -5.64 19.40
CA GLU A 183 7.85 -5.97 20.83
C GLU A 183 8.47 -7.34 21.16
N ASP A 184 8.56 -8.23 20.18
CA ASP A 184 9.11 -9.59 20.32
C ASP A 184 10.60 -9.66 19.93
N VAL A 185 11.18 -8.57 19.42
CA VAL A 185 12.59 -8.51 19.04
C VAL A 185 13.47 -8.20 20.25
N ALA A 186 14.37 -9.12 20.59
CA ALA A 186 15.31 -8.89 21.68
C ALA A 186 16.39 -7.86 21.26
N PRO A 187 16.92 -7.02 22.18
CA PRO A 187 17.94 -6.04 21.85
C PRO A 187 19.18 -6.63 21.16
N ASP A 188 19.61 -7.82 21.57
CA ASP A 188 20.78 -8.48 20.98
C ASP A 188 20.51 -8.99 19.55
N GLU A 189 19.27 -9.39 19.25
CA GLU A 189 18.85 -9.77 17.89
C GLU A 189 18.82 -8.54 16.98
N LEU A 190 18.33 -7.41 17.48
CA LEU A 190 18.34 -6.15 16.74
C LEU A 190 19.76 -5.67 16.47
N ARG A 191 20.68 -5.78 17.44
CA ARG A 191 22.12 -5.49 17.22
C ARG A 191 22.71 -6.39 16.15
N ALA A 192 22.39 -7.68 16.17
CA ALA A 192 22.86 -8.63 15.16
C ALA A 192 22.33 -8.27 13.75
N PHE A 193 21.03 -7.94 13.63
CA PHE A 193 20.44 -7.43 12.39
C PHE A 193 21.17 -6.19 11.85
N LEU A 194 21.43 -5.20 12.72
CA LEU A 194 22.13 -3.97 12.34
C LEU A 194 23.61 -4.22 11.98
N ALA A 195 24.26 -5.15 12.66
CA ALA A 195 25.61 -5.59 12.33
C ALA A 195 25.65 -6.28 10.95
N ASN A 196 24.65 -7.09 10.63
CA ASN A 196 24.54 -7.72 9.30
C ASN A 196 24.29 -6.68 8.20
N CYS A 197 23.42 -5.67 8.46
CA CYS A 197 23.22 -4.54 7.54
C CYS A 197 24.55 -3.83 7.25
N LYS A 198 25.32 -3.55 8.31
CA LYS A 198 26.63 -2.90 8.22
C LYS A 198 27.61 -3.73 7.38
N ALA A 199 27.73 -5.02 7.68
CA ALA A 199 28.65 -5.91 6.98
C ALA A 199 28.33 -5.98 5.48
N ALA A 200 27.05 -6.17 5.12
CA ALA A 200 26.62 -6.19 3.73
C ALA A 200 26.91 -4.87 3.01
N ALA A 201 26.68 -3.73 3.66
CA ALA A 201 26.98 -2.41 3.10
C ALA A 201 28.49 -2.13 2.98
N ASP A 202 29.28 -2.58 3.94
CA ASP A 202 30.74 -2.44 3.93
C ASP A 202 31.36 -3.33 2.83
N ASP A 203 30.90 -4.57 2.68
CA ASP A 203 31.35 -5.51 1.65
C ASP A 203 31.04 -5.01 0.23
N ALA A 204 29.89 -4.38 0.04
CA ALA A 204 29.49 -3.76 -1.23
C ALA A 204 30.11 -2.35 -1.45
N GLY A 205 30.87 -1.82 -0.50
CA GLY A 205 31.50 -0.50 -0.62
C GLY A 205 30.52 0.67 -0.62
N VAL A 206 29.32 0.49 -0.07
CA VAL A 206 28.26 1.51 -0.05
C VAL A 206 28.66 2.63 0.91
N ALA A 207 28.90 3.83 0.39
CA ALA A 207 29.35 4.98 1.19
C ALA A 207 28.42 5.28 2.40
N PRO A 208 28.90 5.93 3.46
CA PRO A 208 28.01 6.42 4.50
C PRO A 208 27.00 7.44 3.94
N GLY A 209 25.76 7.41 4.46
CA GLY A 209 24.71 8.35 4.09
C GLY A 209 23.31 7.77 4.35
N ARG A 210 22.34 8.65 4.57
CA ARG A 210 20.94 8.26 4.73
C ARG A 210 20.29 8.02 3.37
N TYR A 211 19.31 7.13 3.35
CA TYR A 211 18.39 7.02 2.23
C TYR A 211 17.33 8.10 2.43
N GLU A 212 17.44 9.20 1.69
CA GLU A 212 16.51 10.33 1.77
C GLU A 212 15.74 10.39 0.46
N ILE A 213 14.43 10.13 0.56
CA ILE A 213 13.46 10.40 -0.50
C ILE A 213 12.60 11.56 -0.03
N ASP A 214 12.46 12.56 -0.88
CA ASP A 214 11.42 13.58 -0.71
C ASP A 214 10.08 12.93 -1.07
N MET A 215 9.37 12.49 -0.03
CA MET A 215 8.11 11.74 -0.18
C MET A 215 7.05 12.57 -0.88
N ALA A 216 7.02 13.88 -0.63
CA ALA A 216 6.06 14.78 -1.27
C ALA A 216 6.38 14.97 -2.75
N ALA A 217 7.65 15.21 -3.09
CA ALA A 217 8.07 15.36 -4.46
C ALA A 217 7.87 14.08 -5.27
N GLU A 218 8.19 12.91 -4.71
CA GLU A 218 7.98 11.63 -5.40
C GLU A 218 6.49 11.29 -5.53
N PHE A 219 5.65 11.68 -4.56
CA PHE A 219 4.19 11.53 -4.69
C PHE A 219 3.60 12.41 -5.78
N SER A 220 4.01 13.68 -5.83
CA SER A 220 3.63 14.59 -6.91
C SER A 220 4.10 14.06 -8.27
N ALA A 221 5.35 13.57 -8.35
CA ALA A 221 5.89 12.96 -9.55
C ALA A 221 5.11 11.70 -9.98
N ALA A 222 4.70 10.84 -9.04
CA ALA A 222 3.87 9.67 -9.34
C ALA A 222 2.50 10.08 -9.90
N ILE A 223 1.85 11.11 -9.35
CA ILE A 223 0.61 11.65 -9.91
C ILE A 223 0.84 12.15 -11.34
N ASP A 224 1.89 12.93 -11.56
CA ASP A 224 2.18 13.48 -12.87
C ASP A 224 2.51 12.40 -13.91
N ARG A 225 3.23 11.33 -13.53
CA ARG A 225 3.50 10.19 -14.42
C ARG A 225 2.22 9.47 -14.81
N ALA A 226 1.36 9.18 -13.82
CA ALA A 226 0.07 8.53 -14.06
C ALA A 226 -0.87 9.34 -14.98
N LEU A 227 -0.78 10.66 -14.92
CA LEU A 227 -1.56 11.58 -15.75
C LEU A 227 -0.88 11.93 -17.09
N GLY A 228 0.25 11.29 -17.41
CA GLY A 228 1.00 11.54 -18.64
C GLY A 228 1.66 12.92 -18.73
N ARG A 229 1.86 13.57 -17.58
CA ARG A 229 2.50 14.89 -17.43
C ARG A 229 4.01 14.79 -17.18
N ALA A 230 4.48 13.62 -16.74
CA ALA A 230 5.88 13.30 -16.52
C ALA A 230 6.29 12.00 -17.23
N PRO A 231 7.58 11.80 -17.55
CA PRO A 231 8.07 10.56 -18.16
C PRO A 231 7.91 9.37 -17.19
N ALA A 232 7.56 8.20 -17.73
CA ALA A 232 7.50 6.96 -16.96
C ALA A 232 8.85 6.67 -16.28
N LEU A 233 8.80 6.00 -15.13
CA LEU A 233 10.01 5.48 -14.52
C LEU A 233 10.70 4.53 -15.52
N PRO A 234 12.04 4.51 -15.56
CA PRO A 234 12.74 3.46 -16.29
C PRO A 234 12.22 2.13 -15.75
N GLU A 235 11.82 1.22 -16.64
CA GLU A 235 11.44 -0.13 -16.25
C GLU A 235 12.61 -0.70 -15.45
N GLY A 236 12.51 -0.69 -14.12
CA GLY A 236 13.53 -1.26 -13.26
C GLY A 236 13.62 -2.72 -13.69
N GLU A 237 14.81 -3.16 -14.09
CA GLU A 237 15.07 -4.49 -14.65
C GLU A 237 14.19 -5.51 -13.93
N THR A 238 13.05 -5.81 -14.56
CA THR A 238 12.25 -6.95 -14.18
C THR A 238 13.22 -8.05 -14.48
N SER A 239 13.72 -8.69 -13.43
CA SER A 239 14.53 -9.88 -13.57
C SER A 239 13.69 -10.78 -14.46
N GLU A 240 14.02 -10.85 -15.76
CA GLU A 240 13.41 -11.82 -16.63
C GLU A 240 13.55 -13.13 -15.88
N PRO A 241 12.46 -13.90 -15.69
CA PRO A 241 12.55 -15.16 -15.01
C PRO A 241 13.69 -15.92 -15.67
N GLU A 242 14.73 -16.18 -14.88
CA GLU A 242 15.91 -16.91 -15.32
C GLU A 242 15.36 -18.13 -16.08
N PRO A 243 15.71 -18.30 -17.37
CA PRO A 243 15.08 -19.31 -18.21
C PRO A 243 15.19 -20.63 -17.45
N GLU A 244 14.04 -21.22 -17.10
CA GLU A 244 13.98 -22.49 -16.39
C GLU A 244 14.98 -23.42 -17.06
N ALA A 245 16.04 -23.77 -16.32
CA ALA A 245 17.07 -24.66 -16.82
C ALA A 245 16.35 -25.89 -17.35
N GLU A 246 16.46 -26.15 -18.66
CA GLU A 246 15.89 -27.34 -19.27
C GLU A 246 16.28 -28.54 -18.40
N PRO A 247 15.31 -29.36 -17.97
CA PRO A 247 15.62 -30.53 -17.16
C PRO A 247 16.66 -31.34 -17.92
N ALA A 248 17.81 -31.57 -17.27
CA ALA A 248 18.88 -32.36 -17.84
C ALA A 248 18.29 -33.66 -18.41
N PRO A 249 18.70 -34.09 -19.62
CA PRO A 249 18.19 -35.31 -20.22
C PRO A 249 18.35 -36.45 -19.22
N SER A 250 17.23 -37.09 -18.88
CA SER A 250 17.21 -38.26 -18.00
C SER A 250 18.14 -39.33 -18.57
N GLU A 251 19.11 -39.79 -17.77
CA GLU A 251 20.07 -40.84 -18.12
C GLU A 251 19.43 -42.25 -18.29
N ASP A 252 18.11 -42.35 -18.47
CA ASP A 252 17.38 -43.62 -18.54
C ASP A 252 17.32 -44.26 -19.95
N ASP A 253 17.90 -43.64 -20.98
CA ASP A 253 17.94 -44.21 -22.35
C ASP A 253 19.29 -44.88 -22.71
N ALA A 254 20.05 -45.36 -21.72
CA ALA A 254 21.30 -46.09 -21.94
C ALA A 254 21.29 -47.50 -21.35
N ASN A 255 20.20 -48.26 -21.53
CA ASN A 255 20.26 -49.72 -21.37
C ASN A 255 19.14 -50.45 -22.13
N ASP A 256 19.25 -50.52 -23.46
CA ASP A 256 18.66 -51.62 -24.23
C ASP A 256 19.41 -51.77 -25.57
N GLY A 257 20.27 -52.81 -25.67
CA GLY A 257 20.89 -53.26 -26.92
C GLY A 257 22.39 -53.54 -26.87
#